data_AF-A0A9D6ZPM1-F1
#
_entry.id   AF-A0A9D6ZPM1-F1
#
_cell.length_a   1.000
_cell.length_b   1.000
_cell.length_c   1.000
_cell.angle_alpha   90.00
_cell.angle_beta   90.00
_cell.angle_gamma   90.00
#
_symmetry.space_group_name_H-M   'P 1'
#
loop_
_entity.id
_entity.type
_entity.pdbx_description
1 polymer ?
#
loop_
_entity_poly.entity_id
_entity_poly.type
_entity_poly.pdbx_seq_one_letter_code
_entity_poly.pdbx_strand_id
1 'polypeptide(L)' 'MLGLYGGDDARVNATVGPAAAMMKELGKTFVAHTYPGAGHGFLRAQDQRDGANLAASEKAWPDTIGFLKKSLE' A
#
# COMPACT_ATOMS: atom_id res chain seq x y z
N MET A 1 6.61 -4.21 8.54
CA MET A 1 5.47 -4.49 7.65
C MET A 1 5.30 -3.34 6.69
N LEU A 2 5.11 -3.65 5.41
CA LEU A 2 4.82 -2.70 4.35
C LEU A 2 3.34 -2.81 3.96
N GLY A 3 2.63 -1.68 3.92
CA GLY A 3 1.26 -1.56 3.45
C GLY A 3 1.19 -0.64 2.23
N LEU A 4 0.47 -1.08 1.19
CA LEU A 4 0.37 -0.42 -0.11
C LEU A 4 -1.11 -0.30 -0.46
N TYR A 5 -1.67 0.90 -0.31
CA TYR A 5 -3.12 1.14 -0.31
C TYR A 5 -3.55 1.98 -1.51
N GLY A 6 -4.67 1.62 -2.13
CA GLY A 6 -5.35 2.49 -3.08
C GLY A 6 -6.05 3.64 -2.35
N GLY A 7 -5.80 4.88 -2.75
CA GLY A 7 -6.35 6.08 -2.10
C GLY A 7 -7.88 6.14 -2.11
N ASP A 8 -8.51 5.53 -3.12
CA ASP A 8 -9.97 5.54 -3.27
C ASP A 8 -10.64 4.26 -2.75
N ASP A 9 -9.88 3.38 -2.07
CA ASP A 9 -10.43 2.24 -1.34
C ASP A 9 -10.83 2.64 0.09
N ALA A 10 -11.90 3.43 0.20
CA ALA A 10 -12.36 4.00 1.48
C ALA A 10 -12.63 2.93 2.55
N ARG A 11 -13.11 1.76 2.16
CA ARG A 11 -13.42 0.65 3.09
C ARG A 11 -12.16 0.10 3.75
N VAL A 12 -11.08 -0.08 2.99
CA VAL A 12 -9.80 -0.53 3.54
C VAL A 12 -9.10 0.60 4.28
N ASN A 13 -9.11 1.82 3.73
CA ASN A 13 -8.39 2.98 4.28
C ASN A 13 -8.87 3.35 5.70
N ALA A 14 -10.15 3.11 6.02
CA ALA A 14 -10.69 3.28 7.37
C ALA A 14 -9.95 2.44 8.44
N THR A 15 -9.29 1.35 8.06
CA THR A 15 -8.60 0.43 8.98
C THR A 15 -7.10 0.71 9.13
N VAL A 16 -6.51 1.53 8.26
CA VAL A 16 -5.05 1.80 8.24
C VAL A 16 -4.59 2.53 9.48
N GLY A 17 -5.35 3.54 9.94
CA GLY A 17 -5.05 4.30 11.16
C GLY A 17 -5.03 3.42 12.42
N PRO A 18 -6.11 2.66 12.71
CA PRO A 18 -6.12 1.70 13.81
C PRO A 18 -4.99 0.67 13.74
N ALA A 19 -4.67 0.13 12.55
CA ALA A 19 -3.56 -0.80 12.39
C ALA A 19 -2.21 -0.16 12.72
N ALA A 20 -1.97 1.08 12.26
CA ALA A 20 -0.74 1.81 12.57
C ALA A 20 -0.57 2.08 14.07
N ALA A 21 -1.66 2.43 14.76
CA ALA A 21 -1.66 2.64 16.21
C ALA A 21 -1.28 1.36 16.96
N MET A 22 -1.89 0.22 16.59
CA MET A 22 -1.59 -1.07 17.23
C MET A 22 -0.15 -1.53 16.95
N MET A 23 0.34 -1.36 15.72
CA MET A 23 1.72 -1.70 15.38
C MET A 23 2.72 -0.87 16.19
N LYS A 24 2.43 0.42 16.41
CA LYS A 24 3.23 1.29 17.28
C LYS A 24 3.22 0.82 18.73
N GLU A 25 2.05 0.48 19.27
CA GLU A 25 1.91 -0.07 20.64
C GLU A 25 2.73 -1.35 20.83
N LEU A 26 2.73 -2.23 19.84
CA LEU A 26 3.49 -3.48 19.84
C LEU A 26 4.99 -3.30 19.55
N GLY A 27 5.47 -2.06 19.36
CA GLY A 27 6.86 -1.77 19.00
C GLY A 27 7.26 -2.34 17.64
N LYS A 28 6.31 -2.54 16.72
CA LYS A 28 6.54 -3.10 15.39
C LYS A 28 6.65 -2.00 14.33
N THR A 29 7.59 -2.14 13.42
CA THR A 29 7.71 -1.24 12.26
C THR A 29 6.55 -1.46 11.29
N PHE A 30 5.79 -0.40 11.01
CA PHE A 30 4.74 -0.35 10.01
C PHE A 30 4.96 0.87 9.10
N VAL A 31 5.08 0.61 7.80
CA VAL A 31 5.22 1.64 6.76
C VAL A 31 4.02 1.52 5.85
N ALA A 32 3.26 2.60 5.66
CA ALA A 32 2.08 2.64 4.81
C ALA A 32 2.24 3.68 3.71
N HIS A 33 2.00 3.27 2.47
CA HIS A 33 1.90 4.14 1.31
C HIS A 33 0.47 4.12 0.79
N THR A 34 -0.08 5.30 0.49
CA THR A 34 -1.41 5.45 -0.10
C THR A 34 -1.26 6.14 -1.45
N TYR A 35 -1.84 5.55 -2.49
CA TYR A 35 -1.72 6.02 -3.88
C TYR A 35 -3.00 6.73 -4.31
N PRO A 36 -3.01 8.06 -4.46
CA PRO A 36 -4.19 8.82 -4.88
C PRO A 36 -4.76 8.31 -6.21
N GLY A 37 -6.10 8.27 -6.35
CA GLY A 37 -6.75 7.80 -7.59
C GLY A 37 -6.88 6.27 -7.71
N ALA A 38 -5.96 5.53 -7.09
CA ALA A 38 -5.92 4.07 -7.20
C ALA A 38 -7.02 3.40 -6.37
N GLY A 39 -7.60 2.35 -6.93
CA GLY A 39 -8.69 1.58 -6.31
C GLY A 39 -8.23 0.27 -5.67
N HIS A 40 -9.21 -0.49 -5.15
CA HIS A 40 -8.98 -1.84 -4.66
C HIS A 40 -8.41 -2.74 -5.76
N GLY A 41 -7.33 -3.47 -5.46
CA GLY A 41 -6.70 -4.38 -6.41
C GLY A 41 -6.00 -3.70 -7.58
N PHE A 42 -5.44 -2.49 -7.38
CA PHE A 42 -4.77 -1.71 -8.43
C PHE A 42 -3.67 -2.47 -9.20
N LEU A 43 -2.97 -3.40 -8.54
CA LEU A 43 -1.98 -4.28 -9.21
C LEU A 43 -2.59 -5.20 -10.27
N ARG A 44 -3.85 -5.63 -10.07
CA ARG A 44 -4.60 -6.51 -10.99
C ARG A 44 -5.29 -5.71 -12.10
N ALA A 45 -5.71 -4.48 -11.81
CA ALA A 45 -6.58 -3.67 -12.66
C ALA A 45 -5.85 -2.41 -13.18
N GLN A 46 -4.65 -2.58 -13.74
CA GLN A 46 -3.73 -1.47 -14.05
C GLN A 46 -4.28 -0.49 -15.09
N ASP A 47 -5.16 -0.96 -15.98
CA ASP A 47 -5.82 -0.19 -17.04
C ASP A 47 -7.00 0.67 -16.56
N GLN A 48 -7.38 0.57 -15.28
CA GLN A 48 -8.52 1.30 -14.71
C GLN A 48 -8.11 2.61 -14.03
N ARG A 49 -9.12 3.38 -13.62
CA ARG A 49 -8.97 4.64 -12.85
C ARG A 49 -8.13 5.67 -13.60
N ASP A 50 -8.35 5.79 -14.90
CA ASP A 50 -7.68 6.75 -15.78
C ASP A 50 -6.15 6.72 -15.65
N GLY A 51 -5.58 5.51 -15.51
CA GLY A 51 -4.13 5.29 -15.37
C GLY A 51 -3.60 5.40 -13.94
N ALA A 52 -4.42 5.79 -12.95
CA ALA A 52 -3.99 5.86 -11.56
C ALA A 52 -3.57 4.51 -10.99
N ASN A 53 -4.22 3.41 -11.42
CA ASN A 53 -3.84 2.07 -10.99
C ASN A 53 -2.47 1.65 -11.55
N LEU A 54 -2.17 1.98 -12.81
CA LEU A 54 -0.84 1.76 -13.38
C LEU A 54 0.22 2.57 -12.64
N ALA A 55 -0.02 3.87 -12.44
CA ALA A 55 0.91 4.74 -11.72
C ALA A 55 1.16 4.30 -10.26
N ALA A 56 0.16 3.70 -9.62
CA ALA A 56 0.31 3.07 -8.31
C ALA A 56 1.14 1.78 -8.39
N SER A 57 0.90 0.95 -9.41
CA SER A 57 1.62 -0.32 -9.62
C SER A 57 3.11 -0.12 -9.87
N GLU A 58 3.45 0.88 -10.69
CA GLU A 58 4.84 1.25 -11.02
C GLU A 58 5.64 1.70 -9.79
N LYS A 59 4.98 2.21 -8.75
CA LYS A 59 5.60 2.60 -7.47
C LYS A 59 5.59 1.45 -6.46
N ALA A 60 4.44 0.81 -6.30
CA ALA A 60 4.20 -0.23 -5.32
C ALA A 60 5.07 -1.48 -5.53
N TRP A 61 5.33 -1.85 -6.79
CA TRP A 61 6.06 -3.08 -7.09
C TRP A 61 7.56 -2.97 -6.72
N PRO A 62 8.30 -1.93 -7.12
CA PRO A 62 9.66 -1.69 -6.63
C PRO A 62 9.76 -1.63 -5.10
N ASP A 63 8.83 -0.94 -4.44
CA ASP A 63 8.80 -0.85 -2.97
C ASP A 63 8.63 -2.22 -2.30
N THR A 64 7.79 -3.08 -2.88
CA THR A 64 7.61 -4.46 -2.42
C THR A 64 8.91 -5.24 -2.51
N ILE A 65 9.58 -5.21 -3.67
CA ILE A 65 10.85 -5.91 -3.87
C ILE A 65 11.93 -5.38 -2.93
N GLY A 66 12.05 -4.06 -2.79
CA GLY A 66 13.01 -3.43 -1.89
C GLY A 66 12.79 -3.81 -0.43
N PHE A 67 11.52 -3.84 0.01
CA PHE A 67 11.16 -4.30 1.35
C PHE A 67 11.52 -5.77 1.58
N LEU A 68 11.24 -6.65 0.62
CA LEU A 68 11.56 -8.07 0.73
C LEU A 68 13.07 -8.31 0.82
N LYS A 69 13.87 -7.66 -0.03
CA LYS A 69 15.35 -7.76 0.05
C LYS A 69 15.85 -7.36 1.43
N LYS A 70 15.42 -6.19 1.92
CA LYS A 70 15.81 -5.70 3.25
C LYS A 70 15.39 -6.64 4.40
N SER A 71 14.33 -7.42 4.22
CA SER A 71 13.72 -8.20 5.30
C SER A 71 14.09 -9.68 5.29
N LEU A 72 14.65 -10.18 4.19
CA LEU A 72 14.94 -11.60 3.98
C LEU A 72 16.43 -11.89 3.73
N GLU A 73 17.23 -10.87 3.45
CA GLU A 73 18.71 -10.93 3.44
C GLU A 73 19.25 -10.61 4.85
#